data_AF-A0A2S9FJR4-F1
#
_entry.id   AF-A0A2S9FJR4-F1
#
_cell.length_a   1.000
_cell.length_b   1.000
_cell.length_c   1.000
_cell.angle_alpha   90.00
_cell.angle_beta   90.00
_cell.angle_gamma   90.00
#
_symmetry.space_group_name_H-M   'P 1'
#
loop_
_entity.id
_entity.type
_entity.pdbx_description
1 polymer ?
#
loop_
_entity_poly.entity_id
_entity_poly.type
_entity_poly.pdbx_seq_one_letter_code
_entity_poly.pdbx_strand_id
1 'polypeptide(L)'
;YNFTPERVAKALPAAWEIASPVDAIDAREKSAVAALRRSGVSDDEASVVADLAAKALAGADVGGRILFAANQAMVWPHEPLARLWHATTLLREHRGDGHVAVLTAEGVSGRECNVLHAAAGRVPADMIKRARDYDDAQWAQHQHALRQRGLLDGAGELTDAGRDLKRRIEATTDAVALRLLDALDDS
;
A
#
# COMPACT_ATOMS: atom_id res chain seq x y z
N TYR A 1 -5.42 -8.64 3.00
CA TYR A 1 -4.13 -9.16 2.51
C TYR A 1 -3.08 -9.31 3.62
N ASN A 2 -2.68 -8.26 4.36
CA ASN A 2 -1.58 -8.34 5.36
C ASN A 2 -1.98 -8.57 6.83
N PHE A 3 -3.29 -8.62 7.13
CA PHE A 3 -3.84 -8.96 8.44
C PHE A 3 -4.57 -10.30 8.37
N THR A 4 -4.66 -11.01 9.50
CA THR A 4 -5.46 -12.22 9.58
C THR A 4 -6.96 -11.90 9.52
N PRO A 5 -7.80 -12.76 8.93
CA PRO A 5 -9.25 -12.56 8.88
C PRO A 5 -9.86 -12.35 10.27
N GLU A 6 -9.38 -13.08 11.27
CA GLU A 6 -9.87 -13.03 12.66
C GLU A 6 -9.60 -11.65 13.28
N ARG A 7 -8.42 -11.07 13.01
CA ARG A 7 -8.07 -9.74 13.51
C ARG A 7 -8.96 -8.67 12.90
N VAL A 8 -9.23 -8.77 11.60
CA VAL A 8 -10.11 -7.84 10.89
C VAL A 8 -11.55 -7.96 11.39
N ALA A 9 -12.06 -9.19 11.52
CA ALA A 9 -13.41 -9.48 12.00
C ALA A 9 -13.64 -8.98 13.44
N LYS A 10 -12.61 -9.04 14.29
CA LYS A 10 -12.67 -8.49 15.65
C LYS A 10 -12.63 -6.96 15.68
N ALA A 11 -11.77 -6.35 14.87
CA ALA A 11 -11.46 -4.93 14.98
C ALA A 11 -12.47 -4.00 14.28
N LEU A 12 -12.96 -4.38 13.10
CA LEU A 12 -13.82 -3.50 12.29
C LEU A 12 -15.16 -3.17 12.95
N PRO A 13 -15.92 -4.12 13.53
CA PRO A 13 -17.18 -3.79 14.19
C PRO A 13 -16.98 -2.79 15.34
N ALA A 14 -15.97 -3.02 16.18
CA ALA A 14 -15.66 -2.12 17.30
C ALA A 14 -15.21 -0.73 16.84
N ALA A 15 -14.51 -0.62 15.71
CA ALA A 15 -14.13 0.68 15.15
C ALA A 15 -15.36 1.51 14.73
N TRP A 16 -16.40 0.86 14.22
CA TRP A 16 -17.63 1.51 13.78
C TRP A 16 -18.54 1.99 14.91
N GLU A 17 -18.37 1.46 16.12
CA GLU A 17 -18.98 2.01 17.34
C GLU A 17 -18.31 3.33 17.81
N ILE A 18 -17.09 3.61 17.34
CA ILE A 18 -16.32 4.81 17.73
C ILE A 18 -16.52 5.95 16.72
N ALA A 19 -16.45 5.63 15.43
CA ALA A 19 -16.62 6.59 14.35
C ALA A 19 -17.31 5.91 13.17
N SER A 20 -18.30 6.57 12.57
CA SER A 20 -18.89 6.05 11.34
C SER A 20 -17.84 6.07 10.21
N PRO A 21 -18.02 5.26 9.14
CA PRO A 21 -17.13 5.32 7.98
C PRO A 21 -17.02 6.74 7.37
N VAL A 22 -18.12 7.50 7.38
CA VAL A 22 -18.13 8.90 6.91
C VAL A 22 -17.27 9.77 7.81
N ASP A 23 -17.47 9.71 9.13
CA ASP A 23 -16.67 10.49 10.08
C ASP A 23 -15.18 10.15 10.00
N ALA A 24 -14.85 8.88 9.78
CA ALA A 24 -13.46 8.43 9.64
C ALA A 24 -12.80 8.99 8.37
N ILE A 25 -13.53 9.05 7.25
CA ILE A 25 -13.04 9.65 5.99
C ILE A 25 -12.85 11.16 6.17
N ASP A 26 -13.83 11.85 6.75
CA ASP A 26 -13.78 13.28 7.02
C ASP A 26 -12.61 13.64 7.95
N ALA A 27 -12.44 12.88 9.04
CA ALA A 27 -11.35 13.09 9.98
C ALA A 27 -9.99 12.85 9.32
N ARG A 28 -9.88 11.84 8.43
CA ARG A 28 -8.66 11.56 7.66
C ARG A 28 -8.30 12.73 6.76
N GLU A 29 -9.26 13.26 5.99
CA GLU A 29 -9.03 14.39 5.09
C GLU A 29 -8.61 15.65 5.86
N LYS A 30 -9.37 16.05 6.88
CA LYS A 30 -9.07 17.23 7.71
C LYS A 30 -7.68 17.13 8.35
N SER A 31 -7.33 15.94 8.84
CA SER A 31 -6.02 15.70 9.46
C SER A 31 -4.88 15.75 8.44
N ALA A 32 -5.09 15.20 7.24
CA ALA A 32 -4.10 15.22 6.16
C ALA A 32 -3.84 16.66 5.68
N VAL A 33 -4.90 17.43 5.44
CA VAL A 33 -4.81 18.85 5.07
C VAL A 33 -4.03 19.64 6.12
N ALA A 34 -4.39 19.46 7.40
CA ALA A 34 -3.70 20.15 8.49
C ALA A 34 -2.22 19.74 8.59
N ALA A 35 -1.88 18.47 8.33
CA ALA A 35 -0.51 18.00 8.33
C ALA A 35 0.29 18.59 7.16
N LEU A 36 -0.23 18.52 5.93
CA LEU A 36 0.42 19.08 4.73
C LEU A 36 0.67 20.58 4.88
N ARG A 37 -0.31 21.32 5.40
CA ARG A 37 -0.17 22.77 5.67
C ARG A 37 0.93 23.03 6.70
N ARG A 38 1.02 22.26 7.79
CA ARG A 38 2.10 22.38 8.78
C ARG A 38 3.48 22.01 8.22
N SER A 39 3.52 21.15 7.20
CA SER A 39 4.75 20.79 6.49
C SER A 39 5.20 21.84 5.47
N GLY A 40 4.41 22.92 5.28
CA GLY A 40 4.78 24.04 4.41
C GLY A 40 4.35 23.88 2.94
N VAL A 41 3.48 22.91 2.62
CA VAL A 41 2.93 22.78 1.27
C VAL A 41 1.94 23.91 1.01
N SER A 42 2.17 24.70 -0.04
CA SER A 42 1.27 25.79 -0.44
C SER A 42 0.09 25.30 -1.28
N ASP A 43 -0.99 26.08 -1.29
CA ASP A 43 -2.18 25.79 -2.10
C ASP A 43 -1.88 25.81 -3.61
N ASP A 44 -0.95 26.68 -4.06
CA ASP A 44 -0.53 26.77 -5.46
C ASP A 44 0.24 25.52 -5.90
N GLU A 45 1.25 25.09 -5.13
CA GLU A 45 2.00 23.86 -5.39
C GLU A 45 1.08 22.64 -5.36
N ALA A 46 0.18 22.59 -4.37
CA ALA A 46 -0.75 21.48 -4.23
C ALA A 46 -1.71 21.38 -5.42
N SER A 47 -2.21 22.51 -5.92
CA SER A 47 -3.09 22.55 -7.10
C SER A 47 -2.39 21.99 -8.33
N VAL A 48 -1.16 22.44 -8.61
CA VAL A 48 -0.38 21.98 -9.77
C VAL A 48 -0.15 20.47 -9.72
N VAL A 49 0.31 19.95 -8.59
CA VAL A 49 0.60 18.51 -8.45
C VAL A 49 -0.70 17.69 -8.49
N ALA A 50 -1.79 18.17 -7.89
CA ALA A 50 -3.08 17.51 -7.93
C ALA A 50 -3.65 17.44 -9.36
N ASP A 51 -3.49 18.49 -10.16
CA ASP A 51 -3.93 18.52 -11.56
C ASP A 51 -3.14 17.54 -12.43
N LEU A 52 -1.81 17.48 -12.26
CA LEU A 52 -0.97 16.50 -12.95
C LEU A 52 -1.33 15.07 -12.56
N ALA A 53 -1.49 14.80 -11.27
CA ALA A 53 -1.92 13.49 -10.78
C ALA A 53 -3.32 13.13 -11.32
N ALA A 54 -4.25 14.09 -11.40
CA ALA A 54 -5.57 13.88 -11.99
C ALA A 54 -5.49 13.53 -13.48
N LYS A 55 -4.61 14.20 -14.25
CA LYS A 55 -4.35 13.87 -15.67
C LYS A 55 -3.87 12.43 -15.82
N ALA A 56 -2.92 11.99 -14.98
CA ALA A 56 -2.45 10.60 -14.97
C ALA A 56 -3.57 9.59 -14.64
N LEU A 57 -4.47 9.96 -13.72
CA LEU A 57 -5.54 9.11 -13.21
C LEU A 57 -6.78 9.02 -14.12
N ALA A 58 -6.99 9.99 -15.01
CA ALA A 58 -8.22 10.12 -15.80
C ALA A 58 -8.53 8.90 -16.69
N GLY A 59 -7.51 8.18 -17.17
CA GLY A 59 -7.66 6.98 -18.02
C GLY A 59 -7.38 5.65 -17.31
N ALA A 60 -7.21 5.67 -15.99
CA ALA A 60 -6.78 4.48 -15.25
C ALA A 60 -7.86 3.40 -15.22
N ASP A 61 -7.52 2.18 -15.64
CA ASP A 61 -8.39 1.03 -15.47
C ASP A 61 -8.50 0.61 -14.00
N VAL A 62 -9.72 0.35 -13.57
CA VAL A 62 -10.07 -0.11 -12.22
C VAL A 62 -10.01 -1.63 -12.09
N GLY A 63 -9.94 -2.37 -13.20
CA GLY A 63 -9.92 -3.82 -13.24
C GLY A 63 -8.88 -4.42 -12.28
N GLY A 64 -9.35 -5.22 -11.31
CA GLY A 64 -8.48 -5.85 -10.31
C GLY A 64 -7.88 -4.91 -9.26
N ARG A 65 -8.25 -3.62 -9.25
CA ARG A 65 -7.75 -2.60 -8.32
C ARG A 65 -8.86 -2.08 -7.42
N ILE A 66 -9.26 -2.89 -6.44
CA ILE A 66 -10.46 -2.68 -5.63
C ILE A 66 -10.34 -1.43 -4.74
N LEU A 67 -9.21 -1.22 -4.07
CA LEU A 67 -9.03 -0.05 -3.20
C LEU A 67 -8.91 1.23 -4.02
N PHE A 68 -8.22 1.14 -5.16
CA PHE A 68 -8.16 2.23 -6.12
C PHE A 68 -9.57 2.61 -6.62
N ALA A 69 -10.33 1.63 -7.10
CA ALA A 69 -11.69 1.81 -7.61
C ALA A 69 -12.62 2.44 -6.57
N ALA A 70 -12.55 1.95 -5.32
CA ALA A 70 -13.35 2.47 -4.22
C ALA A 70 -13.02 3.93 -3.91
N ASN A 71 -11.74 4.32 -3.92
CA ASN A 71 -11.36 5.72 -3.71
C ASN A 71 -11.69 6.58 -4.94
N GLN A 72 -11.54 6.06 -6.16
CA GLN A 72 -11.81 6.80 -7.40
C GLN A 72 -13.29 7.15 -7.55
N ALA A 73 -14.18 6.32 -7.01
CA ALA A 73 -15.62 6.56 -6.99
C ALA A 73 -16.06 7.66 -5.99
N MET A 74 -15.17 8.14 -5.13
CA MET A 74 -15.48 9.21 -4.18
C MET A 74 -15.52 10.58 -4.89
N VAL A 75 -16.28 11.51 -4.32
CA VAL A 75 -16.31 12.90 -4.81
C VAL A 75 -14.93 13.53 -4.58
N TRP A 76 -14.37 14.13 -5.64
CA TRP A 76 -13.11 14.85 -5.55
C TRP A 76 -13.29 16.14 -4.72
N PRO A 77 -12.41 16.41 -3.75
CA PRO A 77 -12.46 17.67 -3.00
C PRO A 77 -12.23 18.88 -3.92
N HIS A 78 -12.61 20.08 -3.47
CA HIS A 78 -12.27 21.32 -4.16
C HIS A 78 -11.06 22.04 -3.54
N GLU A 79 -10.83 21.88 -2.23
CA GLU A 79 -9.71 22.51 -1.53
C GLU A 79 -8.36 21.92 -2.01
N PRO A 80 -7.34 22.75 -2.31
CA PRO A 80 -6.10 22.29 -2.96
C PRO A 80 -5.34 21.17 -2.25
N LEU A 81 -5.16 21.27 -0.93
CA LEU A 81 -4.43 20.27 -0.15
C LEU A 81 -5.22 18.96 -0.02
N ALA A 82 -6.54 19.05 0.09
CA ALA A 82 -7.45 17.90 0.09
C ALA A 82 -7.43 17.20 -1.27
N ARG A 83 -7.43 17.95 -2.37
CA ARG A 83 -7.26 17.42 -3.74
C ARG A 83 -5.93 16.71 -3.91
N LEU A 84 -4.84 17.31 -3.44
CA LEU A 84 -3.52 16.68 -3.45
C LEU A 84 -3.51 15.37 -2.65
N TRP A 85 -4.06 15.39 -1.44
CA TRP A 85 -4.19 14.19 -0.60
C TRP A 85 -5.01 13.09 -1.29
N HIS A 86 -6.14 13.46 -1.91
CA HIS A 86 -6.99 12.53 -2.63
C HIS A 86 -6.27 11.92 -3.84
N ALA A 87 -5.65 12.74 -4.69
CA ALA A 87 -4.94 12.27 -5.88
C ALA A 87 -3.74 11.37 -5.51
N THR A 88 -2.98 11.72 -4.48
CA THR A 88 -1.87 10.88 -4.00
C THR A 88 -2.36 9.58 -3.35
N THR A 89 -3.52 9.59 -2.68
CA THR A 89 -4.18 8.36 -2.20
C THR A 89 -4.53 7.45 -3.37
N LEU A 90 -5.09 7.99 -4.45
CA LEU A 90 -5.39 7.23 -5.65
C LEU A 90 -4.14 6.59 -6.29
N LEU A 91 -3.06 7.36 -6.46
CA LEU A 91 -1.78 6.82 -6.95
C LEU A 91 -1.25 5.68 -6.05
N ARG A 92 -1.34 5.87 -4.73
CA ARG A 92 -0.91 4.90 -3.72
C ARG A 92 -1.74 3.62 -3.77
N GLU A 93 -3.06 3.72 -3.85
CA GLU A 93 -3.94 2.54 -3.92
C GLU A 93 -3.83 1.84 -5.27
N HIS A 94 -3.69 2.58 -6.38
CA HIS A 94 -3.44 2.01 -7.70
C HIS A 94 -2.18 1.12 -7.67
N ARG A 95 -1.04 1.66 -7.21
CA ARG A 95 0.19 0.87 -7.08
C ARG A 95 0.04 -0.27 -6.06
N GLY A 96 -0.63 -0.02 -4.94
CA GLY A 96 -0.84 -0.99 -3.87
C GLY A 96 -1.62 -2.23 -4.31
N ASP A 97 -2.72 -2.05 -5.02
CA ASP A 97 -3.50 -3.15 -5.56
C ASP A 97 -2.70 -3.94 -6.61
N GLY A 98 -1.94 -3.24 -7.47
CA GLY A 98 -1.02 -3.88 -8.41
C GLY A 98 0.04 -4.73 -7.70
N HIS A 99 0.59 -4.23 -6.59
CA HIS A 99 1.54 -4.98 -5.78
C HIS A 99 0.94 -6.25 -5.17
N VAL A 100 -0.31 -6.17 -4.66
CA VAL A 100 -1.04 -7.34 -4.14
C VAL A 100 -1.27 -8.37 -5.24
N ALA A 101 -1.63 -7.95 -6.45
CA ALA A 101 -1.79 -8.83 -7.59
C ALA A 101 -0.48 -9.55 -7.97
N VAL A 102 0.64 -8.81 -8.03
CA VAL A 102 1.96 -9.39 -8.32
C VAL A 102 2.39 -10.38 -7.26
N LEU A 103 2.26 -10.05 -5.97
CA LEU A 103 2.58 -10.97 -4.89
C LEU A 103 1.74 -12.26 -4.96
N THR A 104 0.46 -12.12 -5.30
CA THR A 104 -0.46 -13.25 -5.46
C THR A 104 -0.05 -14.14 -6.63
N ALA A 105 0.31 -13.54 -7.78
CA ALA A 105 0.82 -14.26 -8.95
C ALA A 105 2.14 -14.99 -8.67
N GLU A 106 3.00 -14.44 -7.81
CA GLU A 106 4.26 -15.02 -7.38
C GLU A 106 4.12 -16.02 -6.21
N GLY A 107 2.88 -16.33 -5.79
CA GLY A 107 2.62 -17.29 -4.71
C GLY A 107 3.13 -16.84 -3.34
N VAL A 108 3.24 -15.53 -3.12
CA VAL A 108 3.60 -14.95 -1.82
C VAL A 108 2.31 -14.51 -1.15
N SER A 109 2.03 -15.00 0.05
CA SER A 109 0.90 -14.51 0.85
C SER A 109 1.23 -13.17 1.51
N GLY A 110 0.23 -12.39 1.91
CA GLY A 110 0.48 -11.12 2.60
C GLY A 110 1.23 -11.27 3.91
N ARG A 111 1.07 -12.42 4.59
CA ARG A 111 1.82 -12.70 5.81
C ARG A 111 3.29 -13.05 5.52
N GLU A 112 3.57 -13.76 4.43
CA GLU A 112 4.92 -14.07 4.01
C GLU A 112 5.64 -12.84 3.43
N CYS A 113 4.91 -11.97 2.74
CA CYS A 113 5.43 -10.71 2.20
C CYS A 113 6.08 -9.86 3.32
N ASN A 114 5.44 -9.78 4.49
CA ASN A 114 5.98 -9.10 5.66
C ASN A 114 7.30 -9.71 6.14
N VAL A 115 7.40 -11.04 6.20
CA VAL A 115 8.63 -11.75 6.60
C VAL A 115 9.74 -11.55 5.58
N LEU A 116 9.42 -11.68 4.28
CA LEU A 116 10.34 -11.44 3.18
C LEU A 116 10.87 -10.00 3.20
N HIS A 117 10.00 -9.02 3.50
CA HIS A 117 10.37 -7.61 3.61
C HIS A 117 11.28 -7.32 4.81
N ALA A 118 11.04 -7.96 5.97
CA ALA A 118 11.93 -7.86 7.12
C ALA A 118 13.30 -8.52 6.85
N ALA A 119 13.31 -9.70 6.23
CA ALA A 119 14.55 -10.40 5.86
C ALA A 119 15.39 -9.62 4.84
N ALA A 120 14.77 -8.71 4.06
CA ALA A 120 15.47 -7.78 3.19
C ALA A 120 16.14 -6.61 3.93
N GLY A 121 16.06 -6.55 5.26
CA GLY A 121 16.70 -5.52 6.09
C GLY A 121 16.10 -4.12 5.96
N ARG A 122 14.91 -3.98 5.33
CA ARG A 122 14.28 -2.68 5.08
C ARG A 122 13.47 -2.16 6.26
N VAL A 123 12.87 -3.06 7.03
CA VAL A 123 12.07 -2.74 8.22
C VAL A 123 12.36 -3.80 9.29
N PRO A 124 12.59 -3.41 10.56
CA PRO A 124 12.80 -4.36 11.65
C PRO A 124 11.62 -5.33 11.83
N ALA A 125 11.92 -6.61 12.07
CA ALA A 125 10.90 -7.65 12.22
C ALA A 125 9.96 -7.37 13.40
N ASP A 126 10.49 -6.88 14.52
CA ASP A 126 9.71 -6.53 15.72
C ASP A 126 8.68 -5.42 15.44
N MET A 127 9.05 -4.43 14.62
CA MET A 127 8.15 -3.38 14.18
C MET A 127 6.99 -3.96 13.37
N ILE A 128 7.27 -4.85 12.42
CA ILE A 128 6.22 -5.49 11.62
C ILE A 128 5.34 -6.38 12.48
N LYS A 129 5.94 -7.20 13.36
CA LYS A 129 5.20 -8.09 14.26
C LYS A 129 4.17 -7.32 15.08
N ARG A 130 4.58 -6.20 15.69
CA ARG A 130 3.66 -5.31 16.44
C ARG A 130 2.59 -4.71 15.54
N ALA A 131 2.97 -4.13 14.40
CA ALA A 131 2.04 -3.40 13.53
C ALA A 131 1.07 -4.31 12.75
N ARG A 132 1.34 -5.61 12.68
CA ARG A 132 0.56 -6.60 11.92
C ARG A 132 0.07 -7.76 12.77
N ASP A 133 0.18 -7.66 14.09
CA ASP A 133 -0.35 -8.65 15.05
C ASP A 133 0.18 -10.07 14.75
N TYR A 134 1.51 -10.22 14.72
CA TYR A 134 2.15 -11.53 14.72
C TYR A 134 2.50 -11.93 16.15
N ASP A 135 2.20 -13.17 16.49
CA ASP A 135 2.97 -13.88 17.52
C ASP A 135 4.23 -14.54 16.92
N ASP A 136 5.10 -15.04 17.80
CA ASP A 136 6.36 -15.65 17.39
C ASP A 136 6.18 -16.97 16.64
N ALA A 137 5.13 -17.74 16.95
CA ALA A 137 4.85 -19.01 16.30
C ALA A 137 4.41 -18.81 14.85
N GLN A 138 3.51 -17.86 14.61
CA GLN A 138 3.08 -17.44 13.28
C GLN A 138 4.27 -16.93 12.46
N TRP A 139 5.12 -16.08 13.05
CA TRP A 139 6.31 -15.59 12.36
C TRP A 139 7.25 -16.73 11.96
N ALA A 140 7.54 -17.65 12.89
CA ALA A 140 8.39 -18.81 12.65
C ALA A 140 7.79 -19.74 11.58
N GLN A 141 6.48 -19.93 11.56
CA GLN A 141 5.77 -20.71 10.55
C GLN A 141 6.00 -20.12 9.14
N HIS A 142 5.85 -18.81 8.97
CA HIS A 142 6.06 -18.15 7.68
C HIS A 142 7.54 -18.13 7.27
N GLN A 143 8.47 -17.96 8.22
CA GLN A 143 9.90 -18.13 7.96
C GLN A 143 10.21 -19.56 7.49
N HIS A 144 9.63 -20.57 8.12
CA HIS A 144 9.81 -21.97 7.74
C HIS A 144 9.28 -22.25 6.33
N ALA A 145 8.08 -21.76 6.00
CA ALA A 145 7.50 -21.91 4.66
C ALA A 145 8.34 -21.24 3.56
N LEU A 146 8.92 -20.06 3.83
CA LEU A 146 9.85 -19.40 2.91
C LEU A 146 11.18 -20.16 2.78
N ARG A 147 11.69 -20.74 3.88
CA ARG A 147 12.90 -21.58 3.88
C ARG A 147 12.71 -22.87 3.09
N GLN A 148 11.57 -23.55 3.24
CA GLN A 148 11.24 -24.74 2.46
C GLN A 148 11.24 -24.47 0.94
N ARG A 149 10.93 -23.23 0.53
CA ARG A 149 11.01 -22.77 -0.85
C ARG A 149 12.39 -22.25 -1.26
N GLY A 150 13.38 -22.33 -0.37
CA GLY A 150 14.73 -21.86 -0.61
C GLY A 150 14.86 -20.34 -0.71
N LEU A 151 13.87 -19.57 -0.25
CA LEU A 151 13.87 -18.10 -0.31
C LEU A 151 14.57 -17.48 0.90
N LEU A 152 14.57 -18.20 2.02
CA LEU A 152 15.33 -17.86 3.23
C LEU A 152 16.31 -18.98 3.59
N ASP A 153 17.41 -18.62 4.23
CA ASP A 153 18.39 -19.57 4.76
C ASP A 153 18.08 -20.00 6.21
N GLY A 154 19.04 -20.71 6.83
CA GLY A 154 18.95 -21.18 8.21
C GLY A 154 18.91 -20.05 9.26
N ALA A 155 19.54 -18.91 8.96
CA ALA A 155 19.55 -17.73 9.81
C ALA A 155 18.29 -16.86 9.61
N GLY A 156 17.50 -17.14 8.57
CA GLY A 156 16.30 -16.36 8.22
C GLY A 156 16.62 -15.14 7.34
N GLU A 157 17.80 -15.11 6.73
CA GLU A 157 18.20 -14.12 5.75
C GLU A 157 17.78 -14.53 4.34
N LEU A 158 17.67 -13.57 3.42
CA LEU A 158 17.38 -13.88 2.03
C LEU A 158 18.51 -14.72 1.41
N THR A 159 18.13 -15.75 0.67
CA THR A 159 19.04 -16.41 -0.28
C THR A 159 19.15 -15.60 -1.58
N ASP A 160 19.96 -16.03 -2.54
CA ASP A 160 19.96 -15.43 -3.88
C ASP A 160 18.61 -15.55 -4.56
N ALA A 161 17.96 -16.72 -4.47
CA ALA A 161 16.61 -16.93 -4.99
C ALA A 161 15.58 -16.00 -4.31
N GLY A 162 15.69 -15.77 -3.00
CA GLY A 162 14.86 -14.83 -2.26
C GLY A 162 15.06 -13.38 -2.73
N ARG A 163 16.31 -12.97 -2.96
CA ARG A 163 16.66 -11.66 -3.52
C ARG A 163 16.12 -11.50 -4.95
N ASP A 164 16.25 -12.51 -5.78
CA ASP A 164 15.74 -12.51 -7.16
C ASP A 164 14.22 -12.41 -7.22
N LEU A 165 13.51 -13.21 -6.42
CA LEU A 165 12.06 -13.13 -6.29
C LEU A 165 11.63 -11.72 -5.88
N LYS A 166 12.27 -11.15 -4.85
CA LYS A 166 11.94 -9.82 -4.37
C LYS A 166 12.16 -8.75 -5.44
N ARG A 167 13.31 -8.79 -6.13
CA ARG A 167 13.60 -7.87 -7.25
C ARG A 167 12.55 -7.97 -8.35
N ARG A 168 12.15 -9.20 -8.73
CA ARG A 168 11.12 -9.43 -9.75
C ARG A 168 9.76 -8.87 -9.32
N ILE A 169 9.35 -9.10 -8.07
CA ILE A 169 8.11 -8.53 -7.54
C ILE A 169 8.13 -7.00 -7.63
N GLU A 170 9.22 -6.37 -7.21
CA GLU A 170 9.35 -4.90 -7.23
C GLU A 170 9.34 -4.36 -8.66
N ALA A 171 10.15 -4.94 -9.56
CA ALA A 171 10.21 -4.53 -10.96
C ALA A 171 8.87 -4.72 -11.69
N THR A 172 8.18 -5.84 -11.48
CA THR A 172 6.87 -6.08 -12.07
C THR A 172 5.82 -5.13 -11.48
N THR A 173 5.86 -4.88 -10.17
CA THR A 173 4.97 -3.89 -9.52
C THR A 173 5.15 -2.51 -10.14
N ASP A 174 6.38 -2.08 -10.33
CA ASP A 174 6.69 -0.78 -10.94
C ASP A 174 6.26 -0.77 -12.41
N ALA A 175 6.54 -1.82 -13.19
CA ALA A 175 6.12 -1.90 -14.58
C ALA A 175 4.59 -1.81 -14.78
N VAL A 176 3.79 -2.41 -13.89
CA VAL A 176 2.32 -2.33 -13.98
C VAL A 176 1.73 -1.06 -13.33
N ALA A 177 2.50 -0.33 -12.53
CA ALA A 177 2.04 0.90 -11.88
C ALA A 177 2.45 2.15 -12.68
N LEU A 178 3.67 2.19 -13.22
CA LEU A 178 4.24 3.38 -13.86
C LEU A 178 3.57 3.75 -15.18
N ARG A 179 2.91 2.82 -15.87
CA ARG A 179 2.10 3.11 -17.07
C ARG A 179 1.03 4.18 -16.83
N LEU A 180 0.61 4.36 -15.58
CA LEU A 180 -0.31 5.43 -15.20
C LEU A 180 0.25 6.83 -15.52
N LEU A 181 1.58 6.98 -15.47
CA LEU A 181 2.27 8.24 -15.70
C LEU A 181 2.53 8.51 -17.19
N ASP A 182 2.23 7.57 -18.10
CA ASP A 182 2.44 7.76 -19.54
C ASP A 182 1.64 8.95 -20.09
N ALA A 183 0.53 9.32 -19.44
CA ALA A 183 -0.27 10.50 -19.79
C ALA A 183 0.38 11.85 -19.40
N LEU A 184 1.52 11.83 -18.71
CA LEU A 184 2.28 13.02 -18.29
C LEU A 184 3.50 13.27 -19.17
N ASP A 185 3.46 12.83 -20.43
CA ASP A 185 4.51 13.17 -21.40
C ASP A 185 4.63 14.69 -21.65
N ASP A 186 5.84 15.13 -21.99
CA ASP A 186 6.16 16.52 -22.33
C ASP A 186 5.79 16.87 -23.79
N SER A 187 5.19 15.94 -24.52
CA SER A 187 4.86 16.09 -25.95
C SER A 187 3.57 16.83 -26.24
#